data_AF-A0A6B2EFY5-F1
#
_entry.id   AF-A0A6B2EFY5-F1
#
_cell.length_a   1.000
_cell.length_b   1.000
_cell.length_c   1.000
_cell.angle_alpha   90.00
_cell.angle_beta   90.00
_cell.angle_gamma   90.00
#
_symmetry.space_group_name_H-M   'P 1'
#
loop_
_entity.id
_entity.type
_entity.pdbx_description
1 polymer ?
#
loop_
_entity_poly.entity_id
_entity_poly.type
_entity_poly.pdbx_seq_one_letter_code
_entity_poly.pdbx_strand_id
1 'polypeptide(L)'
;LHVSTVLEKKVTGKYKISAKGDRPLTYEMAQKPQHIAVRKAWNSWNTSSLLDGLRSSETAVEDMFIRKFMVGTWHSLVLSEVIIKRQFNHIRIAAVIRQGISAQKMYFLLGYTEEMLARWLQCPVTLELETVPDKKDIVFKYI
;
A
#
# COMPACT_ATOMS: atom_id res chain seq x y z
N LEU A 1 -35.18 24.31 -18.65
CA LEU A 1 -34.20 23.74 -17.69
C LEU A 1 -34.11 22.24 -17.95
N HIS A 2 -33.12 21.77 -18.70
CA HIS A 2 -32.83 20.34 -18.82
C HIS A 2 -32.07 19.89 -17.57
N VAL A 3 -32.81 19.41 -16.57
CA VAL A 3 -32.22 18.83 -15.36
C VAL A 3 -32.00 17.34 -15.65
N SER A 4 -30.76 16.94 -15.93
CA SER A 4 -30.40 15.52 -16.03
C SER A 4 -30.67 14.83 -14.69
N THR A 5 -31.22 13.63 -14.71
CA THR A 5 -31.45 12.81 -13.51
C THR A 5 -30.16 12.58 -12.73
N VAL A 6 -30.21 12.67 -11.41
CA VAL A 6 -29.08 12.35 -10.52
C VAL A 6 -28.82 10.85 -10.60
N LEU A 7 -27.91 10.45 -11.48
CA LEU A 7 -27.40 9.08 -11.54
C LEU A 7 -26.35 8.89 -10.45
N GLU A 8 -26.68 8.12 -9.41
CA GLU A 8 -25.77 7.73 -8.33
C GLU A 8 -24.69 6.77 -8.87
N LYS A 9 -23.64 7.34 -9.47
CA LYS A 9 -22.53 6.56 -10.04
C LYS A 9 -21.63 6.05 -8.93
N LYS A 10 -21.44 4.73 -8.84
CA LYS A 10 -20.50 4.10 -7.88
C LYS A 10 -19.05 4.56 -8.14
N VAL A 11 -18.53 5.45 -7.29
CA VAL A 11 -17.17 6.04 -7.38
C VAL A 11 -16.09 5.34 -6.55
N THR A 12 -16.46 4.51 -5.58
CA THR A 12 -15.52 3.89 -4.63
C THR A 12 -14.43 3.08 -5.34
N GLY A 13 -13.17 3.37 -5.01
CA GLY A 13 -11.99 2.65 -5.51
C GLY A 13 -11.84 2.65 -7.03
N LYS A 14 -12.38 3.66 -7.72
CA LYS A 14 -12.24 3.83 -9.16
C LYS A 14 -11.55 5.15 -9.47
N TYR A 15 -10.57 5.10 -10.35
CA TYR A 15 -9.96 6.30 -10.91
C TYR A 15 -10.76 6.79 -12.11
N LYS A 16 -11.02 8.10 -12.17
CA LYS A 16 -11.63 8.74 -13.34
C LYS A 16 -10.65 8.72 -14.51
N ILE A 17 -11.16 8.39 -15.69
CA ILE A 17 -10.45 8.41 -16.98
C ILE A 17 -9.94 9.84 -17.21
N SER A 18 -8.67 9.97 -17.59
CA SER A 18 -8.08 11.26 -17.97
C SER A 18 -8.64 11.68 -19.32
N ALA A 19 -8.93 12.97 -19.51
CA ALA A 19 -9.36 13.49 -20.81
C ALA A 19 -8.32 13.23 -21.91
N LYS A 20 -7.04 13.13 -21.53
CA LYS A 20 -5.91 12.88 -22.44
C LYS A 20 -5.48 11.41 -22.49
N GLY A 21 -6.02 10.54 -21.64
CA GLY A 21 -5.60 9.14 -21.54
C GLY A 21 -4.15 8.95 -21.06
N ASP A 22 -3.57 9.95 -20.39
CA ASP A 22 -2.16 10.04 -20.03
C ASP A 22 -1.87 9.62 -18.58
N ARG A 23 -2.89 9.24 -17.79
CA ARG A 23 -2.71 8.95 -16.37
C ARG A 23 -2.20 7.51 -16.18
N PRO A 24 -0.96 7.29 -15.69
CA PRO A 24 -0.46 5.96 -15.42
C PRO A 24 -1.13 5.38 -14.16
N LEU A 25 -1.54 4.10 -14.23
CA LEU A 25 -2.01 3.34 -13.08
C LEU A 25 -1.12 2.12 -12.85
N THR A 26 -0.86 1.83 -11.57
CA THR A 26 -0.28 0.55 -11.16
C THR A 26 -1.34 -0.55 -11.21
N TYR A 27 -0.91 -1.81 -11.15
CA TYR A 27 -1.81 -2.96 -11.14
C TYR A 27 -2.89 -2.85 -10.04
N GLU A 28 -2.49 -2.53 -8.82
CA GLU A 28 -3.39 -2.38 -7.67
C GLU A 28 -4.43 -1.26 -7.86
N MET A 29 -4.02 -0.15 -8.47
CA MET A 29 -4.89 1.00 -8.78
C MET A 29 -5.86 0.70 -9.94
N ALA A 30 -5.45 -0.15 -10.89
CA ALA A 30 -6.23 -0.46 -12.08
C ALA A 30 -7.44 -1.37 -11.80
N GLN A 31 -7.42 -2.12 -10.70
CA GLN A 31 -8.46 -3.08 -10.33
C GLN A 31 -9.57 -2.42 -9.50
N LYS A 32 -10.83 -2.75 -9.84
CA LYS A 32 -12.01 -2.27 -9.11
C LYS A 32 -12.17 -3.02 -7.78
N PRO A 33 -12.84 -2.44 -6.76
CA PRO A 33 -13.05 -3.11 -5.47
C PRO A 33 -13.79 -4.45 -5.57
N GLN A 34 -14.69 -4.60 -6.54
CA GLN A 34 -15.44 -5.83 -6.77
C GLN A 34 -14.56 -6.99 -7.26
N HIS A 35 -13.31 -6.73 -7.67
CA HIS A 35 -12.36 -7.76 -8.11
C HIS A 35 -11.40 -8.19 -7.00
N ILE A 36 -11.60 -7.72 -5.75
CA ILE A 36 -10.89 -8.27 -4.59
C ILE A 36 -11.23 -9.75 -4.46
N ALA A 37 -10.21 -10.57 -4.21
CA ALA A 37 -10.21 -12.03 -4.21
C ALA A 37 -10.41 -12.71 -5.58
N VAL A 38 -10.49 -11.95 -6.69
CA VAL A 38 -10.57 -12.52 -8.06
C VAL A 38 -9.36 -12.14 -8.89
N ARG A 39 -9.07 -10.83 -9.00
CA ARG A 39 -7.93 -10.29 -9.76
C ARG A 39 -6.91 -9.61 -8.87
N LYS A 40 -7.34 -9.06 -7.73
CA LYS A 40 -6.45 -8.47 -6.72
C LYS A 40 -6.63 -9.17 -5.38
N ALA A 41 -5.55 -9.25 -4.61
CA ALA A 41 -5.57 -9.81 -3.27
C ALA A 41 -5.73 -8.69 -2.22
N TRP A 42 -5.51 -9.04 -0.95
CA TRP A 42 -5.50 -8.10 0.17
C TRP A 42 -4.10 -7.50 0.38
N ASN A 43 -4.06 -6.23 0.77
CA ASN A 43 -2.82 -5.52 1.07
C ASN A 43 -2.34 -5.72 2.52
N SER A 44 -3.18 -6.32 3.37
CA SER A 44 -2.81 -6.76 4.71
C SER A 44 -3.26 -8.20 4.91
N TRP A 45 -2.35 -9.03 5.41
CA TRP A 45 -2.59 -10.43 5.71
C TRP A 45 -2.39 -10.66 7.20
N ASN A 46 -3.45 -11.07 7.89
CA ASN A 46 -3.48 -11.35 9.32
C ASN A 46 -4.61 -12.34 9.64
N THR A 47 -4.70 -12.77 10.90
CA THR A 47 -5.74 -13.68 11.39
C THR A 47 -6.89 -12.98 12.11
N SER A 48 -6.83 -11.66 12.28
CA SER A 48 -7.75 -10.92 13.15
C SER A 48 -9.17 -10.77 12.57
N SER A 49 -9.32 -10.91 11.25
CA SER A 49 -10.61 -10.84 10.56
C SER A 49 -11.25 -12.22 10.32
N LEU A 50 -10.65 -13.29 10.80
CA LEU A 50 -11.26 -14.63 10.77
C LEU A 50 -12.41 -14.72 11.78
N LEU A 51 -13.26 -15.75 11.63
CA LEU A 51 -14.25 -16.08 12.64
C LEU A 51 -13.52 -16.31 13.98
N ASP A 52 -13.97 -15.65 15.04
CA ASP A 52 -13.35 -15.63 16.37
C ASP A 52 -11.93 -15.03 16.42
N GLY A 53 -11.55 -14.26 15.39
CA GLY A 53 -10.31 -13.50 15.36
C GLY A 53 -10.27 -12.43 16.46
N LEU A 54 -9.12 -12.32 17.13
CA LEU A 54 -8.90 -11.34 18.18
C LEU A 54 -8.32 -10.04 17.63
N ARG A 55 -8.57 -8.92 18.33
CA ARG A 55 -7.89 -7.62 18.12
C ARG A 55 -8.02 -7.03 16.71
N SER A 56 -9.17 -7.22 16.04
CA SER A 56 -9.41 -6.71 14.68
C SER A 56 -9.26 -5.19 14.57
N SER A 57 -9.80 -4.45 15.53
CA SER A 57 -9.72 -2.98 15.60
C SER A 57 -8.29 -2.49 15.76
N GLU A 58 -7.56 -3.03 16.74
CA GLU A 58 -6.17 -2.65 17.03
C GLU A 58 -5.25 -2.94 15.84
N THR A 59 -5.39 -4.13 15.25
CA THR A 59 -4.62 -4.51 14.05
C THR A 59 -4.87 -3.53 12.89
N ALA A 60 -6.11 -3.08 12.69
CA ALA A 60 -6.45 -2.14 11.64
C ALA A 60 -5.85 -0.74 11.88
N VAL A 61 -5.82 -0.28 13.15
CA VAL A 61 -5.20 1.00 13.53
C VAL A 61 -3.69 0.96 13.33
N GLU A 62 -3.05 -0.13 13.77
CA GLU A 62 -1.61 -0.34 13.57
C GLU A 62 -1.25 -0.40 12.08
N ASP A 63 -2.02 -1.12 11.27
CA ASP A 63 -1.80 -1.22 9.82
C ASP A 63 -1.98 0.12 9.09
N MET A 64 -2.88 0.99 9.58
CA MET A 64 -3.06 2.36 9.08
C MET A 64 -1.94 3.30 9.53
N PHE A 65 -1.33 3.02 10.68
CA PHE A 65 -0.20 3.79 11.22
C PHE A 65 1.13 3.46 10.51
N ILE A 66 1.44 2.16 10.34
CA ILE A 66 2.28 1.66 9.23
C ILE A 66 1.61 2.18 7.92
N ARG A 67 2.04 2.02 6.68
CA ARG A 67 1.45 2.80 5.54
C ARG A 67 1.62 4.32 5.66
N LYS A 68 0.95 5.04 6.57
CA LYS A 68 1.15 6.49 6.78
C LYS A 68 2.60 6.79 7.16
N PHE A 69 3.15 6.05 8.12
CA PHE A 69 4.56 6.16 8.48
C PHE A 69 5.48 5.84 7.30
N MET A 70 5.19 4.76 6.56
CA MET A 70 5.98 4.38 5.39
C MET A 70 5.96 5.47 4.31
N VAL A 71 4.80 6.04 3.99
CA VAL A 71 4.65 7.11 2.99
C VAL A 71 5.31 8.41 3.47
N GLY A 72 5.31 8.69 4.77
CA GLY A 72 5.99 9.84 5.36
C GLY A 72 7.52 9.71 5.35
N THR A 73 8.03 8.59 5.84
CA THR A 73 9.48 8.32 5.97
C THR A 73 10.14 8.08 4.62
N TRP A 74 9.50 7.29 3.74
CA TRP A 74 9.97 6.99 2.38
C TRP A 74 9.32 7.94 1.37
N HIS A 75 9.51 9.25 1.59
CA HIS A 75 8.82 10.30 0.86
C HIS A 75 9.06 10.24 -0.66
N SER A 76 7.97 10.10 -1.44
CA SER A 76 8.00 9.98 -2.91
C SER A 76 8.84 8.80 -3.46
N LEU A 77 9.27 7.87 -2.60
CA LEU A 77 10.03 6.70 -2.99
C LEU A 77 9.15 5.45 -3.13
N VAL A 78 8.08 5.35 -2.34
CA VAL A 78 7.12 4.25 -2.42
C VAL A 78 6.29 4.37 -3.71
N LEU A 79 6.39 3.37 -4.59
CA LEU A 79 5.74 3.40 -5.90
C LEU A 79 4.40 2.64 -5.94
N SER A 80 4.25 1.60 -5.11
CA SER A 80 3.04 0.78 -4.98
C SER A 80 2.46 0.86 -3.57
N GLU A 81 1.26 0.33 -3.38
CA GLU A 81 0.66 0.17 -2.05
C GLU A 81 1.55 -0.72 -1.16
N VAL A 82 1.73 -0.34 0.10
CA VAL A 82 2.51 -1.11 1.07
C VAL A 82 1.77 -2.40 1.42
N ILE A 83 2.45 -3.54 1.38
CA ILE A 83 1.89 -4.84 1.74
C ILE A 83 2.35 -5.17 3.16
N ILE A 84 1.41 -5.52 4.03
CA ILE A 84 1.69 -5.90 5.42
C ILE A 84 1.36 -7.38 5.58
N LYS A 85 2.30 -8.15 6.10
CA LYS A 85 2.13 -9.57 6.39
C LYS A 85 2.41 -9.77 7.87
N ARG A 86 1.44 -10.29 8.61
CA ARG A 86 1.59 -10.61 10.03
C ARG A 86 1.68 -12.12 10.18
N GLN A 87 2.84 -12.60 10.62
CA GLN A 87 3.10 -14.00 10.90
C GLN A 87 3.38 -14.13 12.40
N PHE A 88 2.38 -14.57 13.16
CA PHE A 88 2.45 -14.57 14.62
C PHE A 88 2.81 -13.16 15.15
N ASN A 89 3.82 -13.05 16.02
CA ASN A 89 4.32 -11.78 16.55
C ASN A 89 5.22 -11.01 15.57
N HIS A 90 5.52 -11.57 14.39
CA HIS A 90 6.43 -10.94 13.44
C HIS A 90 5.66 -10.18 12.36
N ILE A 91 6.02 -8.91 12.14
CA ILE A 91 5.42 -8.08 11.10
C ILE A 91 6.43 -7.90 9.97
N ARG A 92 6.08 -8.41 8.79
CA ARG A 92 6.85 -8.21 7.56
C ARG A 92 6.17 -7.16 6.71
N ILE A 93 6.86 -6.07 6.43
CA ILE A 93 6.36 -4.96 5.63
C ILE A 93 7.05 -5.01 4.28
N ALA A 94 6.31 -5.25 3.21
CA ALA A 94 6.84 -5.30 1.85
C ALA A 94 6.45 -4.04 1.07
N ALA A 95 7.41 -3.44 0.37
CA ALA A 95 7.18 -2.26 -0.45
C ALA A 95 8.08 -2.24 -1.69
N VAL A 96 7.53 -1.72 -2.79
CA VAL A 96 8.28 -1.45 -4.01
C VAL A 96 8.72 0.02 -4.02
N ILE A 97 10.03 0.24 -4.14
CA ILE A 97 10.70 1.52 -3.92
C ILE A 97 11.46 1.97 -5.15
N ARG A 98 11.39 3.26 -5.47
CA ARG A 98 12.20 3.90 -6.52
C ARG A 98 13.65 4.08 -6.07
N GLN A 99 14.60 3.79 -6.95
CA GLN A 99 16.03 4.10 -6.77
C GLN A 99 16.32 5.62 -6.93
N GLY A 100 15.69 6.47 -6.11
CA GLY A 100 15.84 7.93 -6.16
C GLY A 100 16.90 8.50 -5.22
N ILE A 101 17.45 7.69 -4.33
CA ILE A 101 18.43 8.09 -3.31
C ILE A 101 19.61 7.12 -3.29
N SER A 102 20.73 7.54 -2.69
CA SER A 102 21.91 6.68 -2.56
C SER A 102 21.62 5.44 -1.71
N ALA A 103 22.28 4.33 -2.02
CA ALA A 103 22.11 3.06 -1.30
C ALA A 103 22.36 3.21 0.21
N GLN A 104 23.35 4.00 0.62
CA GLN A 104 23.63 4.27 2.04
C GLN A 104 22.44 4.88 2.77
N LYS A 105 21.76 5.85 2.15
CA LYS A 105 20.55 6.46 2.73
C LYS A 105 19.38 5.47 2.77
N MET A 106 19.26 4.58 1.77
CA MET A 106 18.26 3.51 1.80
C MET A 106 18.49 2.55 2.96
N TYR A 107 19.72 2.08 3.17
CA TYR A 107 20.05 1.20 4.29
C TYR A 107 19.89 1.90 5.65
N PHE A 108 20.19 3.19 5.74
CA PHE A 108 19.90 3.97 6.94
C PHE A 108 18.39 4.03 7.23
N LEU A 109 17.58 4.36 6.23
CA LEU A 109 16.12 4.41 6.39
C LEU A 109 15.54 3.03 6.72
N LEU A 110 16.07 1.96 6.11
CA LEU A 110 15.72 0.58 6.41
C LEU A 110 15.85 0.30 7.91
N GLY A 111 17.06 0.46 8.47
CA GLY A 111 17.30 0.23 9.90
C GLY A 111 16.51 1.18 10.80
N TYR A 112 16.39 2.46 10.43
CA TYR A 112 15.57 3.42 11.18
C TYR A 112 14.11 2.97 11.26
N THR A 113 13.52 2.53 10.14
CA THR A 113 12.12 2.09 10.13
C THR A 113 11.91 0.80 10.89
N GLU A 114 12.82 -0.17 10.80
CA GLU A 114 12.72 -1.43 11.53
C GLU A 114 12.80 -1.19 13.03
N GLU A 115 13.81 -0.44 13.50
CA GLU A 115 14.01 -0.17 14.93
C GLU A 115 12.89 0.68 15.53
N MET A 116 12.46 1.74 14.83
CA MET A 116 11.39 2.60 15.33
C MET A 116 10.07 1.85 15.44
N LEU A 117 9.70 1.08 14.42
CA LEU A 117 8.45 0.32 14.43
C LEU A 117 8.52 -0.83 15.43
N ALA A 118 9.66 -1.51 15.54
CA ALA A 118 9.83 -2.58 16.52
C ALA A 118 9.70 -2.07 17.95
N ARG A 119 10.29 -0.91 18.25
CA ARG A 119 10.20 -0.30 19.59
C ARG A 119 8.82 0.24 19.91
N TRP A 120 8.07 0.74 18.92
CA TRP A 120 6.71 1.20 19.18
C TRP A 120 5.73 0.03 19.32
N LEU A 121 5.69 -0.87 18.35
CA LEU A 121 4.74 -1.98 18.34
C LEU A 121 5.12 -3.12 19.31
N GLN A 122 6.30 -3.05 19.93
CA GLN A 122 6.83 -4.05 20.86
C GLN A 122 6.94 -5.45 20.23
N CYS A 123 7.22 -5.49 18.92
CA CYS A 123 7.28 -6.72 18.15
C CYS A 123 8.41 -6.64 17.11
N PRO A 124 9.03 -7.76 16.71
CA PRO A 124 10.05 -7.73 15.65
C PRO A 124 9.42 -7.36 14.31
N VAL A 125 9.99 -6.36 13.64
CA VAL A 125 9.56 -5.87 12.32
C VAL A 125 10.68 -6.08 11.32
N THR A 126 10.36 -6.62 10.14
CA THR A 126 11.32 -6.75 9.03
C THR A 126 10.74 -6.10 7.78
N LEU A 127 11.56 -5.28 7.12
CA LEU A 127 11.19 -4.56 5.92
C LEU A 127 11.75 -5.26 4.67
N GLU A 128 10.86 -5.70 3.79
CA GLU A 128 11.17 -6.32 2.50
C GLU A 128 11.07 -5.28 1.40
N LEU A 129 12.22 -4.80 0.93
CA LEU A 129 12.26 -3.79 -0.12
C LEU A 129 12.64 -4.38 -1.47
N GLU A 130 11.80 -4.10 -2.46
CA GLU A 130 12.13 -4.33 -3.86
C GLU A 130 12.42 -2.97 -4.52
N THR A 131 13.57 -2.84 -5.17
CA THR A 131 13.96 -1.56 -5.79
C THR A 131 13.77 -1.59 -7.30
N VAL A 132 13.22 -0.50 -7.84
CA VAL A 132 12.95 -0.32 -9.27
C VAL A 132 13.60 0.99 -9.73
N PRO A 133 14.26 1.02 -10.91
CA PRO A 133 14.95 2.23 -11.38
C PRO A 133 13.96 3.35 -11.70
N ASP A 134 12.89 3.05 -12.45
CA ASP A 134 11.94 4.04 -12.91
C ASP A 134 10.49 3.75 -12.50
N LYS A 135 9.73 4.82 -12.29
CA LYS A 135 8.29 4.72 -11.98
C LYS A 135 7.49 4.10 -13.12
N LYS A 136 8.00 4.18 -14.36
CA LYS A 136 7.35 3.65 -15.56
C LYS A 136 7.24 2.13 -15.54
N ASP A 137 8.16 1.44 -14.87
CA ASP A 137 8.24 -0.02 -14.90
C ASP A 137 7.10 -0.70 -14.12
N ILE A 138 6.43 0.04 -13.23
CA ILE A 138 5.29 -0.44 -12.43
C ILE A 138 3.95 -0.06 -13.08
N VAL A 139 3.97 0.68 -14.19
CA VAL A 139 2.76 1.11 -14.87
C VAL A 139 2.13 -0.08 -15.60
N PHE A 140 0.90 -0.41 -15.21
CA PHE A 140 0.14 -1.50 -15.81
C PHE A 140 -0.69 -1.03 -17.01
N LYS A 141 -1.33 0.14 -16.89
CA LYS A 141 -2.13 0.73 -17.98
C LYS A 141 -2.23 2.24 -17.83
N TYR A 142 -2.54 2.91 -18.94
CA TYR A 142 -2.90 4.32 -18.98
C TYR A 142 -4.42 4.47 -19.08
N ILE A 143 -4.98 5.47 -18.39
CA ILE A 143 -6.40 5.83 -18.45
C ILE A 143 -6.60 7.33 -18.62
#